data_AF-A0A9E2LKV4-F1
#
_entry.id   AF-A0A9E2LKV4-F1
#
_cell.length_a   1.000
_cell.length_b   1.000
_cell.length_c   1.000
_cell.angle_alpha   90.00
_cell.angle_beta   90.00
_cell.angle_gamma   90.00
#
_symmetry.space_group_name_H-M   'P 1'
#
loop_
_entity.id
_entity.type
_entity.pdbx_description
1 polymer ?
#
loop_
_entity_poly.entity_id
_entity_poly.type
_entity_poly.pdbx_seq_one_letter_code
_entity_poly.pdbx_strand_id
1 'polypeptide(L)'
;MDKNKVETIKSPIELTKKDHYTQAIKFLLFSISAGVIQALSFTLLSEIAHLIYWPAYLIALTLSVLWNYTWNRKFTFKSANNIPIAMMKVAGYYVVFTPLSTWWGDALVDGQGWNKYIVLFVTMVINLITEFLFTKFYVYRNAINTAVKNKGL
;
A
#
# COMPACT_ATOMS: atom_id res chain seq x y z
N MET A 1 9.26 -51.63 7.47
CA MET A 1 8.19 -51.09 6.62
C MET A 1 7.48 -50.03 7.43
N ASP A 2 7.63 -48.79 6.98
CA ASP A 2 7.21 -47.54 7.62
C ASP A 2 5.68 -47.38 7.67
N LYS A 3 5.20 -46.38 8.43
CA LYS A 3 3.91 -45.65 8.36
C LYS A 3 3.17 -45.59 9.70
N ASN A 4 3.64 -44.73 10.61
CA ASN A 4 2.77 -44.00 11.54
C ASN A 4 3.40 -42.65 11.90
N LYS A 5 3.70 -41.86 10.85
CA LYS A 5 4.02 -40.44 10.98
C LYS A 5 2.70 -39.69 10.80
N VAL A 6 1.98 -39.52 11.91
CA VAL A 6 0.86 -38.59 12.00
C VAL A 6 1.42 -37.21 11.66
N GLU A 7 1.10 -36.72 10.47
CA GLU A 7 1.42 -35.37 10.03
C GLU A 7 0.76 -34.39 10.98
N THR A 8 1.56 -33.86 11.89
CA THR A 8 1.23 -32.71 12.72
C THR A 8 0.99 -31.52 11.79
N ILE A 9 -0.28 -31.16 11.63
CA ILE A 9 -0.70 -29.91 11.01
C ILE A 9 -0.05 -28.78 11.82
N LYS A 10 1.07 -28.23 11.30
CA LYS A 10 1.77 -27.09 11.93
C LYS A 10 0.83 -25.89 11.99
N SER A 11 0.59 -25.40 13.20
CA SER A 11 -0.06 -24.12 13.50
C SER A 11 0.64 -22.95 12.78
N PRO A 12 -0.06 -21.82 12.52
CA PRO A 12 0.51 -20.69 11.80
C PRO A 12 1.81 -20.21 12.46
N ILE A 13 2.88 -20.12 11.66
CA ILE A 13 4.22 -19.69 12.10
C ILE A 13 4.13 -18.23 12.53
N GLU A 14 4.15 -17.96 13.84
CA GLU A 14 4.25 -16.59 14.36
C GLU A 14 5.63 -16.00 14.01
N LEU A 15 5.65 -14.92 13.23
CA LEU A 15 6.86 -14.19 12.84
C LEU A 15 7.46 -13.45 14.05
N THR A 16 8.77 -13.56 14.21
CA THR A 16 9.50 -12.88 15.29
C THR A 16 9.65 -11.38 15.00
N LYS A 17 9.73 -10.53 16.03
CA LYS A 17 9.91 -9.07 15.88
C LYS A 17 11.09 -8.66 14.96
N LYS A 18 12.16 -9.46 14.91
CA LYS A 18 13.34 -9.25 14.05
C LYS A 18 13.05 -9.44 12.55
N ASP A 19 12.10 -10.30 12.21
CA ASP A 19 11.70 -10.58 10.83
C ASP A 19 10.90 -9.42 10.24
N HIS A 20 10.02 -8.82 11.06
CA HIS A 20 9.27 -7.62 10.69
C HIS A 20 10.19 -6.42 10.38
N TYR A 21 11.23 -6.23 11.20
CA TYR A 21 12.18 -5.14 11.00
C TYR A 21 12.99 -5.31 9.71
N THR A 22 13.43 -6.54 9.42
CA THR A 22 14.17 -6.84 8.20
C THR A 22 13.31 -6.68 6.93
N GLN A 23 12.02 -7.02 7.01
CA GLN A 23 11.07 -6.79 5.93
C GLN A 23 10.84 -5.29 5.69
N ALA A 24 10.69 -4.50 6.74
CA ALA A 24 10.52 -3.05 6.64
C ALA A 24 11.72 -2.38 5.95
N ILE A 25 12.95 -2.76 6.30
CA ILE A 25 14.17 -2.22 5.69
C ILE A 25 14.21 -2.55 4.19
N LYS A 26 13.94 -3.81 3.81
CA LYS A 26 13.94 -4.22 2.40
C LYS A 26 12.84 -3.49 1.62
N PHE A 27 11.65 -3.35 2.20
CA PHE A 27 10.55 -2.60 1.61
C PHE A 27 10.92 -1.15 1.31
N LEU A 28 11.56 -0.49 2.27
CA LEU A 28 12.02 0.89 2.13
C LEU A 28 13.02 1.02 0.97
N LEU A 29 14.02 0.13 0.91
CA LEU A 29 15.03 0.15 -0.14
C LEU A 29 14.44 -0.04 -1.54
N PHE A 30 13.52 -0.98 -1.72
CA PHE A 30 12.87 -1.18 -3.02
C PHE A 30 11.91 -0.04 -3.39
N SER A 31 11.26 0.58 -2.40
CA SER A 31 10.42 1.77 -2.63
C SER A 31 11.25 2.96 -3.10
N ILE A 32 12.43 3.17 -2.53
CA ILE A 32 13.38 4.19 -3.01
C ILE A 32 13.79 3.89 -4.46
N SER A 33 14.09 2.61 -4.79
CA SER A 33 14.44 2.22 -6.17
C SER A 33 13.31 2.47 -7.17
N ALA A 34 12.06 2.25 -6.76
CA ALA A 34 10.90 2.51 -7.59
C ALA A 34 10.69 4.00 -7.83
N GLY A 35 10.93 4.84 -6.82
CA GLY A 35 10.93 6.29 -6.98
C GLY A 35 11.95 6.76 -8.02
N VAL A 36 13.16 6.17 -8.00
CA VAL A 36 14.19 6.43 -9.02
C VAL A 36 13.73 6.02 -10.42
N ILE A 37 13.13 4.82 -10.57
CA ILE A 37 12.57 4.36 -11.85
C ILE A 37 11.47 5.31 -12.34
N GLN A 38 10.60 5.79 -11.46
CA GLN A 38 9.54 6.75 -11.81
C GLN A 38 10.14 8.06 -12.33
N ALA A 39 11.11 8.63 -11.60
CA ALA A 39 11.74 9.89 -11.97
C ALA A 39 12.44 9.77 -13.33
N LEU A 40 13.26 8.73 -13.51
CA LEU A 40 13.97 8.50 -14.78
C LEU A 40 13.00 8.25 -15.94
N SER A 41 11.97 7.42 -15.74
CA SER A 41 10.97 7.14 -16.78
C SER A 41 10.18 8.39 -17.16
N PHE A 42 9.80 9.21 -16.17
CA PHE A 42 9.09 10.46 -16.41
C PHE A 42 9.96 11.45 -17.18
N THR A 43 11.21 11.68 -16.74
CA THR A 43 12.15 12.56 -17.44
C THR A 43 12.39 12.08 -18.88
N LEU A 44 12.57 10.78 -19.10
CA LEU A 44 12.74 10.22 -20.45
C LEU A 44 11.50 10.48 -21.33
N LEU A 45 10.31 10.23 -20.80
CA LEU A 45 9.05 10.37 -21.53
C LEU A 45 8.68 11.85 -21.79
N SER A 46 9.00 12.74 -20.87
CA SER A 46 8.71 14.17 -20.99
C SER A 46 9.76 14.93 -21.80
N GLU A 47 11.06 14.64 -21.61
CA GLU A 47 12.12 15.38 -22.31
C GLU A 47 12.50 14.78 -23.66
N ILE A 48 12.50 13.45 -23.80
CA ILE A 48 12.91 12.80 -25.06
C ILE A 48 11.70 12.49 -25.95
N ALA A 49 10.63 11.96 -25.38
CA ALA A 49 9.43 11.62 -26.15
C ALA A 49 8.41 12.77 -26.25
N HIS A 50 8.69 13.93 -25.62
CA HIS A 50 7.83 15.14 -25.59
C HIS A 50 6.36 14.85 -25.28
N LEU A 51 6.10 13.82 -24.46
CA LEU A 51 4.74 13.50 -24.06
C LEU A 51 4.19 14.57 -23.14
N ILE A 52 2.94 14.95 -23.36
CA ILE A 52 2.18 15.78 -22.42
C ILE A 52 2.22 15.16 -21.02
N TYR A 53 2.22 16.02 -20.01
CA TYR A 53 2.51 15.67 -18.61
C TYR A 53 1.75 14.44 -18.10
N TRP A 54 0.45 14.37 -18.35
CA TRP A 54 -0.43 13.34 -17.78
C TRP A 54 -0.12 11.90 -18.26
N PRO A 55 0.02 11.60 -19.57
CA PRO A 55 0.40 10.25 -20.00
C PRO A 55 1.85 9.89 -19.65
N ALA A 56 2.79 10.84 -19.70
CA ALA A 56 4.17 10.59 -19.26
C ALA A 56 4.21 10.18 -17.77
N TYR A 57 3.46 10.92 -16.94
CA TYR A 57 3.31 10.63 -15.51
C TYR A 57 2.64 9.27 -15.26
N LEU A 58 1.55 8.95 -15.97
CA LEU A 58 0.86 7.67 -15.83
C LEU A 58 1.77 6.50 -16.18
N ILE A 59 2.47 6.55 -17.31
CA ILE A 59 3.34 5.45 -17.75
C ILE A 59 4.50 5.27 -16.76
N ALA A 60 5.14 6.37 -16.34
CA ALA A 60 6.23 6.33 -15.37
C ALA A 60 5.78 5.79 -14.00
N LEU A 61 4.60 6.20 -13.52
CA LEU A 61 4.00 5.71 -12.29
C LEU A 61 3.67 4.21 -12.39
N THR A 62 3.11 3.77 -13.51
CA THR A 62 2.78 2.35 -13.72
C THR A 62 4.03 1.49 -13.72
N LEU A 63 5.11 1.92 -14.40
CA LEU A 63 6.40 1.24 -14.41
C LEU A 63 7.03 1.16 -13.01
N SER A 64 6.96 2.25 -12.26
CA SER A 64 7.46 2.32 -10.88
C SER A 64 6.72 1.37 -9.95
N VAL A 65 5.38 1.36 -10.00
CA VAL A 65 4.55 0.45 -9.20
C VAL A 65 4.83 -1.01 -9.54
N LEU A 66 4.98 -1.33 -10.82
CA LEU A 66 5.34 -2.69 -11.27
C LEU A 66 6.73 -3.10 -10.78
N TRP A 67 7.72 -2.20 -10.82
CA TRP A 67 9.05 -2.46 -10.30
C TRP A 67 9.04 -2.66 -8.77
N ASN A 68 8.44 -1.71 -8.04
CA ASN A 68 8.33 -1.78 -6.58
C ASN A 68 7.70 -3.09 -6.13
N TYR A 69 6.61 -3.48 -6.82
CA TYR A 69 5.86 -4.69 -6.52
C TYR A 69 6.64 -5.96 -6.84
N THR A 70 7.28 -6.03 -8.01
CA THR A 70 8.03 -7.21 -8.45
C THR A 70 9.15 -7.56 -7.48
N TRP A 71 9.91 -6.56 -7.03
CA TRP A 71 11.02 -6.76 -6.13
C TRP A 71 10.58 -6.99 -4.68
N ASN A 72 9.59 -6.23 -4.19
CA ASN A 72 9.06 -6.46 -2.84
C ASN A 72 8.37 -7.82 -2.68
N ARG A 73 7.72 -8.31 -3.73
CA ARG A 73 7.14 -9.66 -3.74
C ARG A 73 8.23 -10.73 -3.67
N LYS A 74 9.26 -10.62 -4.52
CA LYS A 74 10.30 -11.65 -4.67
C LYS A 74 11.28 -11.69 -3.50
N PHE A 75 11.62 -10.54 -2.91
CA PHE A 75 12.70 -10.44 -1.92
C PHE A 75 12.26 -10.03 -0.51
N THR A 76 11.18 -9.26 -0.38
CA THR A 76 10.73 -8.72 0.92
C THR A 76 9.71 -9.62 1.58
N PHE A 77 8.57 -9.85 0.94
CA PHE A 77 7.42 -10.51 1.58
C PHE A 77 7.26 -11.98 1.24
N LYS A 78 7.93 -12.47 0.16
CA LYS A 78 7.77 -13.85 -0.35
C LYS A 78 6.29 -14.29 -0.38
N SER A 79 5.39 -13.36 -0.72
CA SER A 79 3.94 -13.50 -0.55
C SER A 79 3.23 -13.69 -1.88
N ALA A 80 2.28 -14.62 -1.92
CA ALA A 80 1.45 -14.94 -3.07
C ALA A 80 0.14 -14.12 -3.12
N ASN A 81 0.14 -12.85 -2.67
CA ASN A 81 -1.08 -12.04 -2.60
C ASN A 81 -1.02 -10.75 -3.46
N ASN A 82 -2.13 -10.38 -4.11
CA ASN A 82 -2.20 -9.36 -5.16
C ASN A 82 -2.25 -7.92 -4.61
N ILE A 83 -1.08 -7.29 -4.51
CA ILE A 83 -0.89 -5.90 -4.02
C ILE A 83 -1.64 -4.82 -4.83
N PRO A 84 -1.81 -4.91 -6.17
CA PRO A 84 -2.60 -3.92 -6.91
C PRO A 84 -4.04 -3.78 -6.41
N ILE A 85 -4.62 -4.88 -5.92
CA ILE A 85 -5.98 -4.91 -5.38
C ILE A 85 -6.04 -4.18 -4.03
N ALA A 86 -5.00 -4.31 -3.20
CA ALA A 86 -4.92 -3.58 -1.93
C ALA A 86 -4.79 -2.07 -2.15
N MET A 87 -3.95 -1.66 -3.10
CA MET A 87 -3.80 -0.25 -3.47
C MET A 87 -5.08 0.31 -4.09
N MET A 88 -5.77 -0.45 -4.95
CA MET A 88 -7.05 -0.04 -5.54
C MET A 88 -8.14 0.12 -4.48
N LYS A 89 -8.15 -0.71 -3.43
CA LYS A 89 -9.07 -0.55 -2.29
C LYS A 89 -8.79 0.74 -1.52
N VAL A 90 -7.53 1.04 -1.20
CA VAL A 90 -7.15 2.29 -0.51
C VAL A 90 -7.43 3.52 -1.38
N ALA A 91 -7.17 3.43 -2.69
CA ALA A 91 -7.55 4.48 -3.64
C ALA A 91 -9.07 4.71 -3.63
N GLY A 92 -9.87 3.63 -3.62
CA GLY A 92 -11.33 3.73 -3.48
C GLY A 92 -11.77 4.40 -2.17
N TYR A 93 -11.08 4.15 -1.06
CA TYR A 93 -11.32 4.85 0.20
C TYR A 93 -11.09 6.36 0.05
N TYR A 94 -9.98 6.78 -0.56
CA TYR A 94 -9.67 8.20 -0.74
C TYR A 94 -10.59 8.91 -1.74
N VAL A 95 -11.09 8.20 -2.77
CA VAL A 95 -12.11 8.74 -3.70
C VAL A 95 -13.39 9.14 -2.95
N VAL A 96 -13.75 8.45 -1.87
CA VAL A 96 -14.92 8.79 -1.04
C VAL A 96 -14.56 9.77 0.06
N PHE A 97 -13.43 9.57 0.73
CA PHE A 97 -13.02 10.38 1.88
C PHE A 97 -12.71 11.84 1.49
N THR A 98 -12.07 12.06 0.34
CA THR A 98 -11.71 13.41 -0.12
C THR A 98 -12.91 14.33 -0.32
N PRO A 99 -13.93 14.01 -1.16
CA PRO A 99 -15.09 14.89 -1.32
C PRO A 99 -15.90 15.06 -0.03
N LEU A 100 -15.99 14.00 0.78
CA LEU A 100 -16.69 14.04 2.07
C LEU A 100 -15.98 15.01 3.04
N SER A 101 -14.65 14.96 3.09
CA SER A 101 -13.83 15.81 3.94
C SER A 101 -13.75 17.26 3.51
N THR A 102 -13.81 17.51 2.19
CA THR A 102 -14.00 18.85 1.66
C THR A 102 -15.38 19.39 2.04
N TRP A 103 -16.44 18.58 1.89
CA TRP A 103 -17.81 19.02 2.18
C TRP A 103 -18.02 19.43 3.64
N TRP A 104 -17.62 18.59 4.62
CA TRP A 104 -17.74 19.00 6.03
C TRP A 104 -16.75 20.10 6.40
N GLY A 105 -15.60 20.16 5.73
CA GLY A 105 -14.59 21.18 5.94
C GLY A 105 -15.15 22.57 5.65
N ASP A 106 -15.73 22.73 4.46
CA ASP A 106 -16.37 23.98 4.03
C ASP A 106 -17.59 24.30 4.90
N ALA A 107 -18.42 23.30 5.24
CA ALA A 107 -19.58 23.52 6.10
C ALA A 107 -19.20 24.02 7.51
N LEU A 108 -18.09 23.55 8.08
CA LEU A 108 -17.61 23.97 9.40
C LEU A 108 -16.91 25.33 9.35
N VAL A 109 -16.07 25.57 8.34
CA VAL A 109 -15.29 26.80 8.23
C VAL A 109 -16.15 27.97 7.72
N ASP A 110 -16.84 27.79 6.59
CA ASP A 110 -17.62 28.87 5.95
C ASP A 110 -19.06 28.92 6.46
N GLY A 111 -19.64 27.77 6.82
CA GLY A 111 -21.01 27.70 7.35
C GLY A 111 -21.12 28.03 8.85
N GLN A 112 -20.16 27.60 9.66
CA GLN A 112 -20.18 27.77 11.13
C GLN A 112 -19.04 28.64 11.70
N GLY A 113 -18.15 29.15 10.86
CA GLY A 113 -17.07 30.06 11.28
C GLY A 113 -15.98 29.38 12.12
N TRP A 114 -15.82 28.05 12.03
CA TRP A 114 -14.79 27.36 12.80
C TRP A 114 -13.38 27.74 12.35
N ASN A 115 -12.43 27.69 13.29
CA ASN A 115 -11.02 27.89 12.97
C ASN A 115 -10.52 26.80 12.01
N LYS A 116 -10.04 27.22 10.83
CA LYS A 116 -9.52 26.34 9.77
C LYS A 116 -8.48 25.32 10.26
N TYR A 117 -7.60 25.71 11.20
CA TYR A 117 -6.57 24.81 11.72
C TYR A 117 -7.15 23.71 12.60
N ILE A 118 -8.20 24.00 13.36
CA ILE A 118 -8.89 23.01 14.20
C ILE A 118 -9.63 22.01 13.31
N VAL A 119 -10.36 22.49 12.30
CA VAL A 119 -11.09 21.63 11.35
C VAL A 119 -10.12 20.74 10.56
N LEU A 120 -9.00 21.29 10.11
CA LEU A 120 -7.94 20.54 9.44
C LEU A 120 -7.37 19.45 10.36
N PHE A 121 -7.02 19.81 11.60
CA PHE A 121 -6.48 18.86 12.58
C PHE A 121 -7.44 17.70 12.85
N VAL A 122 -8.71 18.01 13.11
CA VAL A 122 -9.77 17.00 13.32
C VAL A 122 -9.93 16.11 12.09
N THR A 123 -9.92 16.70 10.88
CA THR A 123 -10.02 15.96 9.62
C THR A 123 -8.85 14.99 9.43
N MET A 124 -7.63 15.39 9.79
CA MET A 124 -6.46 14.51 9.75
C MET A 124 -6.56 13.36 10.76
N VAL A 125 -7.05 13.62 11.97
CA VAL A 125 -7.27 12.58 12.99
C VAL A 125 -8.32 11.57 12.53
N ILE A 126 -9.43 12.06 11.96
CA ILE A 126 -10.48 11.20 11.41
C ILE A 126 -9.89 10.34 10.28
N ASN A 127 -9.18 10.95 9.31
CA ASN A 127 -8.58 10.21 8.20
C ASN A 127 -7.68 9.06 8.69
N LEU A 128 -6.84 9.36 9.69
CA LEU A 128 -5.91 8.37 10.25
C LEU A 128 -6.65 7.18 10.88
N ILE A 129 -7.70 7.44 11.65
CA ILE A 129 -8.50 6.39 12.29
C ILE A 129 -9.26 5.58 11.22
N THR A 130 -9.92 6.25 10.28
CA THR A 130 -10.76 5.57 9.28
C THR A 130 -9.93 4.80 8.26
N GLU A 131 -8.78 5.33 7.83
CA GLU A 131 -7.85 4.62 6.96
C GLU A 131 -7.26 3.40 7.68
N PHE A 132 -6.90 3.52 8.96
CA PHE A 132 -6.40 2.39 9.74
C PHE A 132 -7.46 1.28 9.87
N LEU A 133 -8.70 1.63 10.17
CA LEU A 133 -9.80 0.67 10.26
C LEU A 133 -10.10 0.03 8.90
N PHE A 134 -10.14 0.82 7.82
CA PHE A 134 -10.38 0.34 6.46
C PHE A 134 -9.26 -0.61 6.01
N THR A 135 -8.00 -0.25 6.25
CA THR A 135 -6.86 -1.10 5.90
C THR A 135 -6.87 -2.40 6.71
N LYS A 136 -7.07 -2.32 8.03
CA LYS A 136 -7.09 -3.50 8.90
C LYS A 136 -8.24 -4.45 8.60
N PHE A 137 -9.46 -3.93 8.47
CA PHE A 137 -10.68 -4.76 8.41
C PHE A 137 -11.18 -5.04 6.99
N TYR A 138 -10.74 -4.31 5.97
CA TYR A 138 -11.23 -4.48 4.59
C TYR A 138 -10.12 -4.77 3.58
N VAL A 139 -8.98 -4.07 3.67
CA VAL A 139 -7.85 -4.32 2.78
C VAL A 139 -7.16 -5.64 3.12
N TYR A 140 -6.86 -5.85 4.40
CA TYR A 140 -6.11 -7.01 4.89
C TYR A 140 -6.96 -8.09 5.56
N ARG A 141 -8.29 -7.97 5.55
CA ARG A 141 -9.24 -8.89 6.22
C ARG A 141 -8.92 -10.38 6.06
N ASN A 142 -8.48 -10.79 4.86
CA ASN A 142 -8.23 -12.19 4.49
C ASN A 142 -6.73 -12.49 4.22
N ALA A 143 -5.84 -11.53 4.48
CA ALA A 143 -4.45 -11.54 4.03
C ALA A 143 -3.42 -11.50 5.16
N ILE A 144 -3.87 -11.47 6.42
CA ILE A 144 -2.99 -11.56 7.57
C ILE A 144 -2.42 -12.98 7.60
N ASN A 145 -1.12 -13.13 7.29
CA ASN A 145 -0.30 -14.36 7.36
C ASN A 145 -0.47 -15.49 6.30
N THR A 146 -0.93 -15.23 5.07
CA THR A 146 -1.08 -16.29 4.03
C THR A 146 0.16 -16.57 3.16
N ALA A 147 1.24 -15.79 3.28
CA ALA A 147 2.44 -15.88 2.43
C ALA A 147 3.33 -17.13 2.66
N VAL A 148 3.19 -17.81 3.80
CA VAL A 148 4.14 -18.84 4.24
C VAL A 148 3.78 -20.24 3.72
N LYS A 149 2.64 -20.45 3.06
CA LYS A 149 2.14 -21.81 2.76
C LYS A 149 2.68 -22.49 1.49
N ASN A 150 3.41 -21.81 0.59
CA ASN A 150 3.86 -22.44 -0.67
C ASN A 150 5.39 -22.56 -0.78
N LYS A 151 5.99 -23.41 0.05
CA LYS A 151 7.15 -24.23 -0.31
C LYS A 151 6.93 -25.63 0.25
N GLY A 152 6.27 -26.47 -0.53
CA GLY A 152 5.97 -27.84 -0.17
C GLY A 152 5.03 -28.49 -1.17
N LEU A 153 5.45 -28.53 -2.43
CA LEU A 153 5.27 -29.61 -3.41
C LEU A 153 6.36 -29.42 -4.47
#